data_AF-A0A6P0T6K6-F1
#
_entry.id   AF-A0A6P0T6K6-F1
#
_cell.length_a   1.000
_cell.length_b   1.000
_cell.length_c   1.000
_cell.angle_alpha   90.00
_cell.angle_beta   90.00
_cell.angle_gamma   90.00
#
_symmetry.space_group_name_H-M   'P 1'
#
loop_
_entity.id
_entity.type
_entity.pdbx_description
1 polymer ?
#
loop_
_entity_poly.entity_id
_entity_poly.type
_entity_poly.pdbx_seq_one_letter_code
_entity_poly.pdbx_strand_id
1 'polypeptide(L)'
;MVPPPASSATTSKWSKKLPWPAKTELVGLALQLQPLHDATLYPQYTIGLHAWFLDQVRQLDPALSAYLHDGQSEKPFTLSGLQHLDISPSGVPTLNSRQIYTWTITALSQPVAQWLTQWLQHPPTALTLRNAPLRIIDWGLTELSGSGAMHPPTTYKTLLNQPISPSPGIALSFLSPTSFRRNKEHFPLPVPTNLFHSYLRRWNDFSDIPYDQDDFLSWIDKSVLIRQHHLQSIKTVAGKRGSVTGFTGAIRLELAKPALNQPDYVQLFTALGRLAPYCGTGHKTPFGLGQTRLGWTDAPTTAPPPSAEALLAQRIEALTAQFKGQRKRMGGDRATHAAETWATILARRETGESLQTIATDLEMPYETVKTYAKLARRALKSD
;
A
#
# COMPACT_ATOMS: atom_id res chain seq x y z
N MET A 1 9.54 23.50 -35.73
CA MET A 1 8.73 22.78 -34.74
C MET A 1 8.82 21.30 -35.05
N VAL A 2 9.60 20.57 -34.26
CA VAL A 2 9.72 19.10 -34.36
C VAL A 2 8.54 18.53 -33.56
N PRO A 3 7.74 17.60 -34.11
CA PRO A 3 6.66 16.98 -33.35
C PRO A 3 7.25 16.14 -32.21
N PRO A 4 6.58 16.04 -31.04
CA PRO A 4 7.06 15.19 -29.96
C PRO A 4 7.07 13.72 -30.41
N PRO A 5 8.05 12.92 -29.97
CA PRO A 5 8.10 11.50 -30.32
C PRO A 5 6.90 10.78 -29.71
N ALA A 6 6.24 9.95 -30.54
CA ALA A 6 5.23 9.02 -30.08
C ALA A 6 5.85 8.09 -29.02
N SER A 7 5.27 8.07 -27.82
CA SER A 7 5.58 7.09 -26.79
C SER A 7 5.29 5.70 -27.36
N SER A 8 6.35 4.95 -27.68
CA SER A 8 6.24 3.54 -28.01
C SER A 8 5.92 2.78 -26.71
N ALA A 9 4.64 2.48 -26.51
CA ALA A 9 4.21 1.56 -25.48
C ALA A 9 4.96 0.23 -25.69
N THR A 10 5.96 -0.03 -24.85
CA THR A 10 6.72 -1.26 -24.88
C THR A 10 5.75 -2.35 -24.44
N THR A 11 5.33 -3.21 -25.37
CA THR A 11 4.39 -4.28 -25.09
C THR A 11 5.08 -5.34 -24.23
N SER A 12 4.91 -5.22 -22.92
CA SER A 12 5.26 -6.28 -21.99
C SER A 12 4.40 -7.51 -22.32
N LYS A 13 5.05 -8.62 -22.68
CA LYS A 13 4.39 -9.90 -22.95
C LYS A 13 3.99 -10.53 -21.62
N TRP A 14 2.70 -10.63 -21.36
CA TRP A 14 2.16 -11.29 -20.17
C TRP A 14 1.97 -12.79 -20.43
N SER A 15 2.44 -13.63 -19.52
CA SER A 15 2.31 -15.09 -19.64
C SER A 15 0.92 -15.55 -19.18
N LYS A 16 0.17 -16.21 -20.07
CA LYS A 16 -1.23 -16.65 -19.84
C LYS A 16 -1.40 -18.14 -19.49
N LYS A 17 -0.32 -18.88 -19.21
CA LYS A 17 -0.42 -20.29 -18.77
C LYS A 17 -0.83 -20.37 -17.29
N LEU A 18 -1.62 -21.38 -16.93
CA LEU A 18 -2.10 -21.71 -15.58
C LEU A 18 -1.07 -21.35 -14.49
N PRO A 19 -1.44 -20.56 -13.49
CA PRO A 19 -0.66 -19.36 -13.21
C PRO A 19 0.59 -19.69 -12.39
N TRP A 20 0.57 -20.68 -11.50
CA TRP A 20 1.76 -21.08 -10.74
C TRP A 20 1.56 -22.40 -10.01
N PRO A 21 2.64 -23.03 -9.47
CA PRO A 21 2.53 -24.26 -8.69
C PRO A 21 1.57 -24.14 -7.50
N ALA A 22 0.86 -25.22 -7.16
CA ALA A 22 -0.11 -25.24 -6.05
C ALA A 22 0.49 -24.94 -4.65
N LYS A 23 1.81 -25.07 -4.52
CA LYS A 23 2.59 -24.76 -3.31
C LYS A 23 3.04 -23.30 -3.22
N THR A 24 2.70 -22.46 -4.19
CA THR A 24 3.05 -21.03 -4.15
C THR A 24 2.39 -20.35 -2.95
N GLU A 25 3.19 -19.60 -2.20
CA GLU A 25 2.73 -18.81 -1.05
C GLU A 25 2.77 -17.31 -1.38
N LEU A 26 3.73 -16.91 -2.22
CA LEU A 26 4.02 -15.52 -2.55
C LEU A 26 3.91 -15.33 -4.06
N VAL A 27 3.06 -14.40 -4.49
CA VAL A 27 2.91 -14.05 -5.91
C VAL A 27 2.25 -12.69 -6.08
N GLY A 28 2.70 -11.91 -7.05
CA GLY A 28 2.05 -10.66 -7.45
C GLY A 28 1.44 -10.77 -8.84
N LEU A 29 0.14 -10.47 -8.92
CA LEU A 29 -0.65 -10.43 -10.12
C LEU A 29 -0.87 -8.97 -10.55
N ALA A 30 -0.59 -8.66 -11.80
CA ALA A 30 -0.90 -7.36 -12.40
C ALA A 30 -2.14 -7.46 -13.30
N LEU A 31 -3.03 -6.49 -13.20
CA LEU A 31 -4.18 -6.29 -14.09
C LEU A 31 -3.95 -5.05 -14.94
N GLN A 32 -4.20 -5.15 -16.24
CA GLN A 32 -4.24 -4.01 -17.16
C GLN A 32 -5.68 -3.52 -17.28
N LEU A 33 -5.86 -2.24 -16.98
CA LEU A 33 -7.14 -1.59 -16.84
C LEU A 33 -7.26 -0.46 -17.86
N GLN A 34 -8.32 -0.47 -18.66
CA GLN A 34 -8.65 0.61 -19.58
C GLN A 34 -9.96 1.28 -19.15
N PRO A 35 -9.98 2.61 -18.87
CA PRO A 35 -11.21 3.33 -18.58
C PRO A 35 -12.14 3.32 -19.80
N LEU A 36 -13.45 3.14 -19.57
CA LEU A 36 -14.43 3.21 -20.67
C LEU A 36 -14.63 4.65 -21.18
N HIS A 37 -14.39 5.63 -20.33
CA HIS A 37 -14.43 7.05 -20.65
C HIS A 37 -13.46 7.80 -19.73
N ASP A 38 -13.12 9.02 -20.09
CA ASP A 38 -12.33 9.90 -19.23
C ASP A 38 -13.09 10.14 -17.92
N ALA A 39 -12.36 10.14 -16.81
CA ALA A 39 -12.96 10.27 -15.48
C ALA A 39 -11.98 10.89 -14.49
N THR A 40 -12.52 11.51 -13.46
CA THR A 40 -11.76 11.96 -12.29
C THR A 40 -11.99 11.00 -11.15
N LEU A 41 -10.91 10.60 -10.47
CA LEU A 41 -10.99 9.76 -9.29
C LEU A 41 -11.10 10.62 -8.03
N TYR A 42 -11.84 10.10 -7.05
CA TYR A 42 -11.84 10.67 -5.70
C TYR A 42 -10.51 10.37 -5.01
N PRO A 43 -10.01 11.23 -4.11
CA PRO A 43 -8.66 11.08 -3.58
C PRO A 43 -8.42 9.74 -2.87
N GLN A 44 -9.43 9.15 -2.22
CA GLN A 44 -9.25 7.88 -1.50
C GLN A 44 -9.65 6.65 -2.34
N TYR A 45 -9.47 6.70 -3.66
CA TYR A 45 -9.94 5.64 -4.57
C TYR A 45 -9.40 4.24 -4.25
N THR A 46 -8.27 4.14 -3.55
CA THR A 46 -7.71 2.85 -3.10
C THR A 46 -8.60 2.13 -2.09
N ILE A 47 -9.50 2.82 -1.37
CA ILE A 47 -10.56 2.18 -0.58
C ILE A 47 -11.51 1.40 -1.50
N GLY A 48 -11.86 1.97 -2.66
CA GLY A 48 -12.68 1.30 -3.66
C GLY A 48 -12.00 0.07 -4.26
N LEU A 49 -10.69 0.14 -4.53
CA LEU A 49 -9.90 -1.03 -4.96
C LEU A 49 -9.90 -2.14 -3.91
N HIS A 50 -9.70 -1.78 -2.64
CA HIS A 50 -9.74 -2.71 -1.52
C HIS A 50 -11.10 -3.38 -1.36
N ALA A 51 -12.18 -2.58 -1.37
CA ALA A 51 -13.54 -3.08 -1.26
C ALA A 51 -13.90 -3.99 -2.43
N TRP A 52 -13.54 -3.61 -3.67
CA TRP A 52 -13.74 -4.44 -4.84
C TRP A 52 -13.00 -5.77 -4.73
N PHE A 53 -11.73 -5.76 -4.30
CA PHE A 53 -10.97 -7.00 -4.12
C PHE A 53 -11.64 -7.95 -3.12
N LEU A 54 -12.01 -7.46 -1.93
CA LEU A 54 -12.68 -8.30 -0.93
C LEU A 54 -14.06 -8.79 -1.39
N ASP A 55 -14.76 -8.01 -2.20
CA ASP A 55 -16.01 -8.40 -2.84
C ASP A 55 -15.79 -9.56 -3.82
N GLN A 56 -14.75 -9.47 -4.67
CA GLN A 56 -14.37 -10.58 -5.55
C GLN A 56 -13.99 -11.83 -4.75
N VAL A 57 -13.25 -11.68 -3.64
CA VAL A 57 -12.94 -12.82 -2.77
C VAL A 57 -14.22 -13.41 -2.22
N ARG A 58 -15.15 -12.58 -1.72
CA ARG A 58 -16.41 -13.03 -1.12
C ARG A 58 -17.30 -13.80 -2.10
N GLN A 59 -17.32 -13.41 -3.38
CA GLN A 59 -18.15 -14.07 -4.40
C GLN A 59 -17.69 -15.51 -4.67
N LEU A 60 -16.39 -15.80 -4.57
CA LEU A 60 -15.84 -17.12 -4.81
C LEU A 60 -15.64 -17.93 -3.51
N ASP A 61 -15.19 -17.27 -2.44
CA ASP A 61 -14.90 -17.85 -1.13
C ASP A 61 -15.28 -16.87 0.00
N PRO A 62 -16.53 -16.94 0.50
CA PRO A 62 -17.00 -16.11 1.62
C PRO A 62 -16.20 -16.30 2.91
N ALA A 63 -15.70 -17.51 3.18
CA ALA A 63 -14.97 -17.81 4.40
C ALA A 63 -13.56 -17.18 4.37
N LEU A 64 -12.87 -17.27 3.23
CA LEU A 64 -11.62 -16.56 3.03
C LEU A 64 -11.82 -15.04 3.13
N SER A 65 -12.88 -14.49 2.51
CA SER A 65 -13.17 -13.05 2.60
C SER A 65 -13.36 -12.59 4.04
N ALA A 66 -14.10 -13.35 4.86
CA ALA A 66 -14.27 -13.07 6.29
C ALA A 66 -12.93 -13.09 7.03
N TYR A 67 -12.08 -14.09 6.77
CA TYR A 67 -10.72 -14.12 7.34
C TYR A 67 -9.88 -12.91 6.92
N LEU A 68 -9.89 -12.54 5.64
CA LEU A 68 -9.15 -11.39 5.12
C LEU A 68 -9.65 -10.06 5.72
N HIS A 69 -10.95 -9.93 5.97
CA HIS A 69 -11.55 -8.73 6.51
C HIS A 69 -11.39 -8.64 8.04
N ASP A 70 -11.82 -9.68 8.76
CA ASP A 70 -11.99 -9.68 10.22
C ASP A 70 -10.75 -10.18 10.99
N GLY A 71 -9.81 -10.83 10.29
CA GLY A 71 -8.58 -11.34 10.89
C GLY A 71 -7.80 -10.25 11.64
N GLN A 72 -7.43 -10.55 12.89
CA GLN A 72 -6.66 -9.69 13.80
C GLN A 72 -5.14 -9.76 13.56
N SER A 73 -4.67 -10.77 12.81
CA SER A 73 -3.27 -10.94 12.40
C SER A 73 -2.89 -9.97 11.27
N GLU A 74 -1.64 -10.04 10.79
CA GLU A 74 -1.28 -9.35 9.56
C GLU A 74 -2.19 -9.78 8.40
N LYS A 75 -2.41 -8.88 7.43
CA LYS A 75 -3.21 -9.19 6.24
C LYS A 75 -2.35 -9.97 5.24
N PRO A 76 -2.82 -11.12 4.72
CA PRO A 76 -2.03 -11.98 3.84
C PRO A 76 -2.03 -11.51 2.37
N PHE A 77 -2.17 -10.21 2.15
CA PHE A 77 -2.16 -9.61 0.82
C PHE A 77 -1.73 -8.13 0.86
N THR A 78 -1.30 -7.62 -0.28
CA THR A 78 -1.11 -6.18 -0.52
C THR A 78 -1.81 -5.77 -1.81
N LEU A 79 -2.22 -4.50 -1.88
CA LEU A 79 -2.82 -3.90 -3.07
C LEU A 79 -2.06 -2.61 -3.39
N SER A 80 -1.73 -2.39 -4.66
CA SER A 80 -1.19 -1.10 -5.09
C SER A 80 -2.30 -0.07 -5.33
N GLY A 81 -1.93 1.21 -5.45
CA GLY A 81 -2.74 2.16 -6.22
C GLY A 81 -2.68 1.87 -7.73
N LEU A 82 -3.41 2.64 -8.53
CA LEU A 82 -3.27 2.57 -9.98
C LEU A 82 -1.94 3.21 -10.40
N GLN A 83 -1.13 2.47 -11.14
CA GLN A 83 0.13 2.97 -11.70
C GLN A 83 -0.13 3.77 -12.98
N HIS A 84 0.76 4.72 -13.26
CA HIS A 84 0.65 5.67 -14.39
C HIS A 84 -0.56 6.59 -14.28
N LEU A 85 -1.06 6.89 -13.07
CA LEU A 85 -2.08 7.92 -12.90
C LEU A 85 -1.52 9.30 -13.23
N ASP A 86 -2.25 10.02 -14.07
CA ASP A 86 -2.02 11.44 -14.24
C ASP A 86 -2.67 12.21 -13.09
N ILE A 87 -2.01 13.27 -12.67
CA ILE A 87 -2.52 14.20 -11.68
C ILE A 87 -2.88 15.48 -12.41
N SER A 88 -4.13 15.91 -12.30
CA SER A 88 -4.58 17.18 -12.87
C SER A 88 -3.81 18.36 -12.25
N PRO A 89 -3.84 19.56 -12.87
CA PRO A 89 -3.30 20.77 -12.24
C PRO A 89 -3.92 21.09 -10.88
N SER A 90 -5.15 20.63 -10.63
CA SER A 90 -5.84 20.74 -9.33
C SER A 90 -5.46 19.64 -8.32
N GLY A 91 -4.48 18.79 -8.65
CA GLY A 91 -3.98 17.72 -7.79
C GLY A 91 -4.84 16.45 -7.81
N VAL A 92 -5.91 16.39 -8.60
CA VAL A 92 -6.86 15.27 -8.56
C VAL A 92 -6.41 14.17 -9.52
N PRO A 93 -6.44 12.88 -9.13
CA PRO A 93 -6.09 11.81 -10.06
C PRO A 93 -7.10 11.70 -11.19
N THR A 94 -6.61 11.59 -12.42
CA THR A 94 -7.43 11.52 -13.64
C THR A 94 -7.15 10.24 -14.42
N LEU A 95 -8.21 9.72 -15.03
CA LEU A 95 -8.21 8.59 -15.93
C LEU A 95 -8.48 9.07 -17.35
N ASN A 96 -7.65 8.61 -18.28
CA ASN A 96 -7.80 8.81 -19.71
C ASN A 96 -8.20 7.48 -20.37
N SER A 97 -9.29 7.48 -21.12
CA SER A 97 -9.85 6.31 -21.82
C SER A 97 -8.90 5.66 -22.83
N ARG A 98 -7.88 6.40 -23.30
CA ARG A 98 -6.87 5.92 -24.24
C ARG A 98 -5.63 5.35 -23.55
N GLN A 99 -5.53 5.47 -22.22
CA GLN A 99 -4.41 5.01 -21.43
C GLN A 99 -4.71 3.68 -20.75
N ILE A 100 -3.66 2.86 -20.62
CA ILE A 100 -3.70 1.61 -19.88
C ILE A 100 -3.06 1.85 -18.51
N TYR A 101 -3.80 1.52 -17.46
CA TYR A 101 -3.34 1.59 -16.08
C TYR A 101 -3.03 0.20 -15.57
N THR A 102 -2.09 0.10 -14.63
CA THR A 102 -1.75 -1.17 -13.99
C THR A 102 -2.18 -1.14 -12.54
N TRP A 103 -2.82 -2.22 -12.09
CA TRP A 103 -3.10 -2.47 -10.68
C TRP A 103 -2.51 -3.80 -10.25
N THR A 104 -1.86 -3.85 -9.09
CA THR A 104 -1.18 -5.04 -8.59
C THR A 104 -1.84 -5.56 -7.32
N ILE A 105 -2.08 -6.86 -7.30
CA ILE A 105 -2.55 -7.63 -6.15
C ILE A 105 -1.45 -8.63 -5.79
N THR A 106 -0.98 -8.63 -4.55
CA THR A 106 0.04 -9.59 -4.10
C THR A 106 -0.51 -10.49 -3.00
N ALA A 107 -0.37 -11.80 -3.19
CA ALA A 107 -0.63 -12.80 -2.16
C ALA A 107 0.60 -13.02 -1.28
N LEU A 108 0.38 -13.17 0.03
CA LEU A 108 1.39 -13.48 1.04
C LEU A 108 1.14 -14.81 1.76
N SER A 109 0.17 -15.59 1.29
CA SER A 109 -0.12 -16.91 1.85
C SER A 109 -0.63 -17.84 0.75
N GLN A 110 -0.45 -19.14 0.96
CA GLN A 110 -0.92 -20.16 0.03
C GLN A 110 -2.43 -20.08 -0.24
N PRO A 111 -3.33 -19.89 0.76
CA PRO A 111 -4.77 -19.76 0.49
C PRO A 111 -5.11 -18.62 -0.47
N VAL A 112 -4.46 -17.45 -0.33
CA VAL A 112 -4.71 -16.30 -1.23
C VAL A 112 -4.13 -16.57 -2.62
N ALA A 113 -2.97 -17.21 -2.73
CA ALA A 113 -2.37 -17.58 -4.01
C ALA A 113 -3.20 -18.64 -4.77
N GLN A 114 -3.82 -19.57 -4.05
CA GLN A 114 -4.76 -20.55 -4.59
C GLN A 114 -6.06 -19.88 -5.03
N TRP A 115 -6.60 -18.97 -4.20
CA TRP A 115 -7.77 -18.18 -4.57
C TRP A 115 -7.53 -17.38 -5.86
N LEU A 116 -6.40 -16.69 -6.00
CA LEU A 116 -6.05 -15.98 -7.23
C LEU A 116 -6.03 -16.92 -8.45
N THR A 117 -5.54 -18.15 -8.27
CA THR A 117 -5.50 -19.15 -9.34
C THR A 117 -6.91 -19.53 -9.82
N GLN A 118 -7.83 -19.74 -8.89
CA GLN A 118 -9.23 -20.06 -9.20
C GLN A 118 -9.94 -18.84 -9.80
N TRP A 119 -9.74 -17.66 -9.22
CA TRP A 119 -10.32 -16.41 -9.69
C TRP A 119 -9.93 -16.09 -11.15
N LEU A 120 -8.71 -16.41 -11.56
CA LEU A 120 -8.24 -16.26 -12.94
C LEU A 120 -8.83 -17.24 -13.97
N GLN A 121 -9.57 -18.28 -13.54
CA GLN A 121 -10.30 -19.14 -14.47
C GLN A 121 -11.51 -18.41 -15.07
N HIS A 122 -12.13 -17.52 -14.28
CA HIS A 122 -13.27 -16.72 -14.67
C HIS A 122 -13.09 -15.27 -14.18
N PRO A 123 -12.08 -14.55 -14.70
CA PRO A 123 -11.81 -13.21 -14.22
C PRO A 123 -12.95 -12.27 -14.61
N PRO A 124 -13.29 -11.29 -13.76
CA PRO A 124 -14.29 -10.29 -14.09
C PRO A 124 -13.82 -9.46 -15.30
N THR A 125 -14.78 -8.96 -16.07
CA THR A 125 -14.51 -8.14 -17.26
C THR A 125 -14.24 -6.67 -16.92
N ALA A 126 -14.65 -6.22 -15.73
CA ALA A 126 -14.51 -4.85 -15.31
C ALA A 126 -14.40 -4.70 -13.79
N LEU A 127 -13.73 -3.62 -13.40
CA LEU A 127 -13.66 -3.08 -12.06
C LEU A 127 -14.28 -1.68 -12.08
N THR A 128 -15.07 -1.31 -11.09
CA THR A 128 -15.74 0.00 -11.07
C THR A 128 -15.32 0.80 -9.84
N LEU A 129 -14.75 1.98 -10.06
CA LEU A 129 -14.47 2.96 -9.01
C LEU A 129 -15.53 4.07 -9.07
N ARG A 130 -16.64 3.88 -8.36
CA ARG A 130 -17.82 4.78 -8.39
C ARG A 130 -18.34 4.99 -9.83
N ASN A 131 -18.11 6.16 -10.41
CA ASN A 131 -18.51 6.52 -11.76
C ASN A 131 -17.41 6.28 -12.81
N ALA A 132 -16.31 5.60 -12.45
CA ALA A 132 -15.22 5.26 -13.36
C ALA A 132 -15.14 3.73 -13.57
N PRO A 133 -15.88 3.17 -14.55
CA PRO A 133 -15.73 1.78 -14.95
C PRO A 133 -14.42 1.58 -15.72
N LEU A 134 -13.66 0.58 -15.30
CA LEU A 134 -12.35 0.17 -15.83
C LEU A 134 -12.49 -1.24 -16.38
N ARG A 135 -12.36 -1.41 -17.69
CA ARG A 135 -12.34 -2.73 -18.32
C ARG A 135 -11.01 -3.41 -18.01
N ILE A 136 -11.07 -4.66 -17.55
CA ILE A 136 -9.89 -5.52 -17.41
C ILE A 136 -9.60 -6.08 -18.81
N ILE A 137 -8.52 -5.60 -19.42
CA ILE A 137 -8.15 -5.96 -20.80
C ILE A 137 -7.09 -7.05 -20.87
N ASP A 138 -6.27 -7.17 -19.81
CA ASP A 138 -5.29 -8.24 -19.67
C ASP A 138 -4.96 -8.45 -18.19
N TRP A 139 -4.31 -9.58 -17.88
CA TRP A 139 -3.73 -9.90 -16.58
C TRP A 139 -2.51 -10.80 -16.75
N GLY A 140 -1.58 -10.73 -15.80
CA GLY A 140 -0.41 -11.60 -15.84
C GLY A 140 0.58 -11.34 -14.72
N LEU A 141 1.57 -12.23 -14.69
CA LEU A 141 2.82 -11.95 -14.02
C LEU A 141 3.57 -10.93 -14.87
N THR A 142 4.00 -9.83 -14.27
CA THR A 142 4.90 -8.90 -14.96
C THR A 142 6.25 -9.59 -15.17
N GLU A 143 6.45 -10.17 -16.35
CA GLU A 143 7.78 -10.25 -16.94
C GLU A 143 8.01 -8.98 -17.74
N LEU A 144 9.10 -8.26 -17.50
CA LEU A 144 9.93 -7.71 -18.58
C LEU A 144 11.18 -6.97 -18.07
N SER A 145 12.17 -7.01 -18.95
CA SER A 145 13.44 -6.31 -19.02
C SER A 145 13.48 -4.93 -18.33
N GLY A 146 14.28 -4.83 -17.26
CA GLY A 146 15.03 -3.60 -16.94
C GLY A 146 14.46 -2.62 -15.90
N SER A 147 13.20 -2.71 -15.44
CA SER A 147 12.66 -1.67 -14.52
C SER A 147 11.69 -2.16 -13.45
N GLY A 148 11.94 -3.35 -12.91
CA GLY A 148 11.47 -3.75 -11.59
C GLY A 148 9.96 -3.77 -11.41
N ALA A 149 9.33 -4.90 -11.72
CA ALA A 149 8.25 -5.45 -10.91
C ALA A 149 8.23 -6.96 -11.15
N MET A 150 8.97 -7.70 -10.32
CA MET A 150 8.93 -9.16 -10.30
C MET A 150 8.43 -9.58 -8.94
N HIS A 151 7.21 -10.10 -8.89
CA HIS A 151 6.72 -10.89 -7.76
C HIS A 151 6.44 -12.30 -8.26
N PRO A 152 7.47 -13.01 -8.79
CA PRO A 152 7.27 -14.33 -9.33
C PRO A 152 6.71 -15.26 -8.26
N PRO A 153 5.93 -16.27 -8.67
CA PRO A 153 5.45 -17.29 -7.78
C PRO A 153 6.61 -17.95 -7.03
N THR A 154 6.58 -17.89 -5.71
CA THR A 154 7.63 -18.44 -4.84
C THR A 154 7.08 -18.87 -3.48
N THR A 155 7.97 -19.36 -2.62
CA THR A 155 7.69 -19.75 -1.24
C THR A 155 8.66 -19.06 -0.28
N TYR A 156 8.29 -18.92 0.99
CA TYR A 156 9.16 -18.38 2.04
C TYR A 156 10.45 -19.20 2.15
N LYS A 157 10.33 -20.53 2.12
CA LYS A 157 11.49 -21.45 2.10
C LYS A 157 12.39 -21.23 0.87
N THR A 158 11.83 -20.88 -0.29
CA THR A 158 12.63 -20.57 -1.47
C THR A 158 13.37 -19.24 -1.29
N LEU A 159 12.72 -18.21 -0.74
CA LEU A 159 13.38 -16.92 -0.45
C LEU A 159 14.53 -17.07 0.55
N LEU A 160 14.35 -17.91 1.58
CA LEU A 160 15.37 -18.19 2.61
C LEU A 160 16.61 -18.89 2.03
N ASN A 161 16.39 -19.88 1.16
CA ASN A 161 17.46 -20.74 0.63
C ASN A 161 18.15 -20.18 -0.62
N GLN A 162 17.76 -18.99 -1.09
CA GLN A 162 18.40 -18.38 -2.24
C GLN A 162 19.86 -17.97 -1.91
N PRO A 163 20.82 -18.19 -2.83
CA PRO A 163 22.24 -17.89 -2.61
C PRO A 163 22.48 -16.48 -2.10
N ILE A 164 23.41 -16.34 -1.15
CA ILE A 164 23.75 -15.05 -0.54
C ILE A 164 25.07 -14.56 -1.17
N SER A 165 25.11 -13.29 -1.56
CA SER A 165 26.34 -12.68 -2.07
C SER A 165 27.39 -12.53 -0.96
N PRO A 166 28.70 -12.62 -1.26
CA PRO A 166 29.76 -12.46 -0.25
C PRO A 166 29.74 -11.12 0.50
N SER A 167 29.17 -10.08 -0.12
CA SER A 167 28.89 -8.78 0.50
C SER A 167 27.39 -8.49 0.43
N PRO A 168 26.58 -8.98 1.39
CA PRO A 168 25.14 -8.82 1.37
C PRO A 168 24.73 -7.35 1.52
N GLY A 169 23.97 -6.85 0.56
CA GLY A 169 23.41 -5.51 0.55
C GLY A 169 22.03 -5.51 -0.07
N ILE A 170 21.19 -4.57 0.34
CA ILE A 170 19.80 -4.44 -0.11
C ILE A 170 19.57 -3.00 -0.54
N ALA A 171 19.13 -2.81 -1.78
CA ALA A 171 18.58 -1.54 -2.24
C ALA A 171 17.06 -1.67 -2.35
N LEU A 172 16.33 -0.70 -1.79
CA LEU A 172 14.88 -0.64 -1.84
C LEU A 172 14.42 0.72 -2.37
N SER A 173 13.35 0.71 -3.14
CA SER A 173 12.62 1.90 -3.58
C SER A 173 11.16 1.84 -3.12
N PHE A 174 10.68 2.91 -2.52
CA PHE A 174 9.35 3.09 -1.96
C PHE A 174 8.51 3.95 -2.90
N LEU A 175 7.62 3.30 -3.65
CA LEU A 175 6.85 3.91 -4.73
C LEU A 175 5.56 4.59 -4.28
N SER A 176 5.12 4.27 -3.08
CA SER A 176 3.94 4.87 -2.46
C SER A 176 4.30 5.30 -1.04
N PRO A 177 3.55 6.24 -0.43
CA PRO A 177 3.83 6.71 0.91
C PRO A 177 3.96 5.55 1.90
N THR A 178 5.11 5.49 2.55
CA THR A 178 5.49 4.46 3.54
C THR A 178 5.61 5.13 4.89
N SER A 179 5.05 4.53 5.95
CA SER A 179 5.22 5.08 7.30
C SER A 179 5.21 3.97 8.35
N PHE A 180 5.88 4.25 9.44
CA PHE A 180 5.90 3.43 10.64
C PHE A 180 5.19 4.14 11.79
N ARG A 181 5.03 3.44 12.91
CA ARG A 181 4.59 4.05 14.16
C ARG A 181 5.70 4.02 15.18
N ARG A 182 5.89 5.14 15.89
CA ARG A 182 6.78 5.26 17.05
C ARG A 182 6.09 6.12 18.09
N ASN A 183 5.95 5.63 19.32
CA ASN A 183 5.22 6.32 20.39
C ASN A 183 3.81 6.76 19.99
N LYS A 184 3.08 5.89 19.26
CA LYS A 184 1.75 6.16 18.67
C LYS A 184 1.70 7.24 17.57
N GLU A 185 2.83 7.87 17.24
CA GLU A 185 2.95 8.88 16.19
C GLU A 185 3.49 8.29 14.87
N HIS A 186 3.25 8.99 13.77
CA HIS A 186 3.83 8.64 12.47
C HIS A 186 5.34 8.83 12.46
N PHE A 187 6.05 7.83 11.94
CA PHE A 187 7.51 7.86 11.81
C PHE A 187 7.90 7.66 10.35
N PRO A 188 8.06 8.75 9.57
CA PRO A 188 8.28 8.72 8.13
C PRO A 188 9.78 8.55 7.80
N LEU A 189 10.48 7.61 8.45
CA LEU A 189 11.90 7.36 8.19
C LEU A 189 12.19 5.85 8.08
N PRO A 190 12.90 5.40 7.03
CA PRO A 190 13.30 4.01 6.81
C PRO A 190 14.50 3.59 7.67
N VAL A 191 14.37 3.72 8.99
CA VAL A 191 15.38 3.19 9.92
C VAL A 191 15.42 1.66 9.80
N PRO A 192 16.60 1.00 9.74
CA PRO A 192 16.71 -0.44 9.53
C PRO A 192 15.83 -1.26 10.47
N THR A 193 15.85 -1.00 11.77
CA THR A 193 15.02 -1.72 12.75
C THR A 193 13.53 -1.62 12.42
N ASN A 194 13.03 -0.46 11.97
CA ASN A 194 11.64 -0.29 11.54
C ASN A 194 11.32 -1.05 10.23
N LEU A 195 12.23 -1.02 9.26
CA LEU A 195 12.09 -1.78 8.01
C LEU A 195 11.99 -3.28 8.29
N PHE A 196 12.97 -3.82 9.00
CA PHE A 196 13.05 -5.24 9.27
C PHE A 196 11.97 -5.72 10.24
N HIS A 197 11.54 -4.90 11.20
CA HIS A 197 10.37 -5.22 12.01
C HIS A 197 9.09 -5.32 11.15
N SER A 198 8.92 -4.42 10.17
CA SER A 198 7.78 -4.50 9.25
C SER A 198 7.75 -5.81 8.46
N TYR A 199 8.89 -6.26 7.96
CA TYR A 199 8.97 -7.50 7.19
C TYR A 199 8.87 -8.73 8.08
N LEU A 200 9.57 -8.73 9.22
CA LEU A 200 9.63 -9.87 10.13
C LEU A 200 8.26 -10.22 10.71
N ARG A 201 7.41 -9.23 11.05
CA ARG A 201 6.04 -9.52 11.51
C ARG A 201 5.25 -10.36 10.49
N ARG A 202 5.33 -10.02 9.20
CA ARG A 202 4.66 -10.77 8.13
C ARG A 202 5.35 -12.09 7.82
N TRP A 203 6.66 -12.16 7.98
CA TRP A 203 7.40 -13.41 7.88
C TRP A 203 6.96 -14.40 8.97
N ASN A 204 6.95 -13.96 10.23
CA ASN A 204 6.57 -14.80 11.36
C ASN A 204 5.10 -15.24 11.29
N ASP A 205 4.20 -14.40 10.75
CA ASP A 205 2.79 -14.73 10.61
C ASP A 205 2.50 -15.77 9.50
N PHE A 206 3.31 -15.84 8.44
CA PHE A 206 2.96 -16.61 7.22
C PHE A 206 3.98 -17.64 6.74
N SER A 207 5.22 -17.63 7.24
CA SER A 207 6.30 -18.46 6.69
C SER A 207 6.38 -19.88 7.24
N ASP A 208 5.70 -20.16 8.36
CA ASP A 208 5.92 -21.34 9.21
C ASP A 208 7.38 -21.54 9.69
N ILE A 209 8.21 -20.49 9.61
CA ILE A 209 9.63 -20.47 10.01
C ILE A 209 9.87 -19.21 10.87
N PRO A 210 9.31 -19.14 12.08
CA PRO A 210 9.39 -17.93 12.91
C PRO A 210 10.81 -17.72 13.45
N TYR A 211 11.19 -16.45 13.61
CA TYR A 211 12.40 -16.04 14.31
C TYR A 211 12.06 -15.18 15.53
N ASP A 212 12.94 -15.21 16.53
CA ASP A 212 12.84 -14.30 17.67
C ASP A 212 12.97 -12.85 17.20
N GLN A 213 11.95 -12.04 17.50
CA GLN A 213 11.88 -10.67 17.02
C GLN A 213 12.89 -9.76 17.71
N ASP A 214 13.04 -9.88 19.02
CA ASP A 214 13.84 -8.93 19.78
C ASP A 214 15.34 -9.17 19.53
N ASP A 215 15.76 -10.43 19.45
CA ASP A 215 17.15 -10.76 19.15
C ASP A 215 17.54 -10.35 17.72
N PHE A 216 16.70 -10.67 16.73
CA PHE A 216 16.99 -10.28 15.35
C PHE A 216 16.99 -8.76 15.18
N LEU A 217 16.06 -8.01 15.78
CA LEU A 217 16.03 -6.55 15.65
C LEU A 217 17.20 -5.89 16.40
N SER A 218 17.64 -6.44 17.53
CA SER A 218 18.87 -6.04 18.23
C SER A 218 20.11 -6.26 17.35
N TRP A 219 20.16 -7.38 16.61
CA TRP A 219 21.21 -7.62 15.63
C TRP A 219 21.15 -6.62 14.47
N ILE A 220 19.96 -6.33 13.91
CA ILE A 220 19.78 -5.36 12.84
C ILE A 220 20.30 -3.97 13.24
N ASP A 221 19.95 -3.50 14.44
CA ASP A 221 20.37 -2.18 14.95
C ASP A 221 21.90 -2.03 14.98
N LYS A 222 22.60 -3.09 15.37
CA LYS A 222 24.07 -3.12 15.46
C LYS A 222 24.77 -3.36 14.13
N SER A 223 24.10 -4.06 13.21
CA SER A 223 24.73 -4.70 12.07
C SER A 223 24.43 -4.05 10.72
N VAL A 224 23.31 -3.33 10.59
CA VAL A 224 22.86 -2.79 9.31
C VAL A 224 23.19 -1.31 9.19
N LEU A 225 23.93 -0.96 8.14
CA LEU A 225 24.37 0.39 7.85
C LEU A 225 23.54 0.99 6.71
N ILE A 226 23.09 2.23 6.87
CA ILE A 226 22.53 3.02 5.77
C ILE A 226 23.70 3.60 4.95
N ARG A 227 23.87 3.15 3.71
CA ARG A 227 24.94 3.64 2.82
C ARG A 227 24.53 4.82 1.98
N GLN A 228 23.29 4.79 1.52
CA GLN A 228 22.74 5.81 0.62
C GLN A 228 21.25 5.91 0.89
N HIS A 229 20.70 7.12 0.86
CA HIS A 229 19.27 7.31 0.86
C HIS A 229 18.92 8.56 0.06
N HIS A 230 17.73 8.56 -0.52
CA HIS A 230 17.11 9.72 -1.14
C HIS A 230 15.63 9.64 -0.82
N LEU A 231 15.14 10.54 0.04
CA LEU A 231 13.82 10.41 0.64
C LEU A 231 13.07 11.73 0.57
N GLN A 232 11.76 11.63 0.38
CA GLN A 232 10.86 12.76 0.48
C GLN A 232 9.73 12.43 1.44
N SER A 233 9.48 13.33 2.40
CA SER A 233 8.28 13.24 3.25
C SER A 233 7.04 13.69 2.47
N ILE A 234 5.95 12.95 2.65
CA ILE A 234 4.67 13.19 1.98
C ILE A 234 3.52 12.91 2.94
N LYS A 235 2.46 13.70 2.84
CA LYS A 235 1.22 13.50 3.59
C LYS A 235 0.16 12.93 2.64
N THR A 236 -0.56 11.90 3.09
CA THR A 236 -1.65 11.27 2.32
C THR A 236 -2.75 10.78 3.26
N VAL A 237 -3.88 10.34 2.70
CA VAL A 237 -5.01 9.76 3.42
C VAL A 237 -4.68 8.34 3.92
N ALA A 238 -5.17 7.97 5.10
CA ALA A 238 -4.83 6.70 5.74
C ALA A 238 -5.94 5.62 5.56
N GLY A 239 -6.16 5.16 4.32
CA GLY A 239 -7.26 4.25 4.02
C GLY A 239 -8.61 4.89 4.38
N LYS A 240 -9.49 4.15 5.09
CA LYS A 240 -10.85 4.61 5.43
C LYS A 240 -10.90 5.90 6.27
N ARG A 241 -9.95 6.13 7.18
CA ARG A 241 -10.00 7.21 8.18
C ARG A 241 -8.62 7.78 8.51
N GLY A 242 -8.58 9.09 8.75
CA GLY A 242 -7.37 9.79 9.16
C GLY A 242 -6.42 10.11 8.01
N SER A 243 -5.28 10.68 8.36
CA SER A 243 -4.17 10.99 7.47
C SER A 243 -2.89 10.34 7.99
N VAL A 244 -1.90 10.22 7.12
CA VAL A 244 -0.58 9.69 7.45
C VAL A 244 0.50 10.58 6.88
N THR A 245 1.52 10.84 7.68
CA THR A 245 2.81 11.36 7.20
C THR A 245 3.71 10.18 6.94
N GLY A 246 4.13 10.00 5.69
CA GLY A 246 5.04 8.96 5.27
C GLY A 246 6.20 9.50 4.45
N PHE A 247 6.95 8.59 3.84
CA PHE A 247 8.02 8.88 2.91
C PHE A 247 7.89 8.06 1.62
N THR A 248 8.43 8.61 0.55
CA THR A 248 8.77 7.91 -0.69
C THR A 248 10.27 8.07 -0.96
N GLY A 249 10.79 7.29 -1.90
CA GLY A 249 12.18 7.41 -2.37
C GLY A 249 12.94 6.10 -2.29
N ALA A 250 14.24 6.13 -2.02
CA ALA A 250 15.08 4.94 -2.03
C ALA A 250 16.10 4.90 -0.88
N ILE A 251 16.52 3.70 -0.51
CA ILE A 251 17.55 3.43 0.49
C ILE A 251 18.44 2.26 0.04
N ARG A 252 19.74 2.35 0.35
CA ARG A 252 20.70 1.26 0.23
C ARG A 252 21.26 0.91 1.61
N LEU A 253 21.11 -0.36 1.96
CA LEU A 253 21.55 -0.96 3.21
C LEU A 253 22.67 -1.96 2.95
N GLU A 254 23.62 -2.03 3.86
CA GLU A 254 24.69 -3.03 3.85
C GLU A 254 24.96 -3.56 5.25
N LEU A 255 25.51 -4.77 5.32
CA LEU A 255 25.95 -5.35 6.58
C LEU A 255 27.36 -4.86 6.96
N ALA A 256 27.54 -4.54 8.23
CA ALA A 256 28.87 -4.34 8.82
C ALA A 256 29.65 -5.67 8.80
N LYS A 257 30.98 -5.61 8.64
CA LYS A 257 31.82 -6.81 8.56
C LYS A 257 31.61 -7.82 9.71
N PRO A 258 31.50 -7.41 10.99
CA PRO A 258 31.28 -8.34 12.10
C PRO A 258 29.93 -9.08 12.03
N ALA A 259 28.94 -8.53 11.34
CA ALA A 259 27.62 -9.14 11.18
C ALA A 259 27.69 -10.46 10.41
N LEU A 260 28.70 -10.61 9.54
CA LEU A 260 28.90 -11.82 8.73
C LEU A 260 29.23 -13.07 9.57
N ASN A 261 29.57 -12.89 10.86
CA ASN A 261 29.81 -13.99 11.80
C ASN A 261 28.51 -14.66 12.30
N GLN A 262 27.33 -14.16 11.91
CA GLN A 262 26.02 -14.72 12.26
C GLN A 262 25.27 -15.11 10.99
N PRO A 263 25.62 -16.24 10.34
CA PRO A 263 25.13 -16.60 9.01
C PRO A 263 23.60 -16.73 8.94
N ASP A 264 22.94 -17.19 10.00
CA ASP A 264 21.48 -17.33 10.06
C ASP A 264 20.77 -15.97 9.97
N TYR A 265 21.31 -14.93 10.62
CA TYR A 265 20.78 -13.57 10.54
C TYR A 265 21.13 -12.88 9.24
N VAL A 266 22.28 -13.18 8.64
CA VAL A 266 22.60 -12.75 7.26
C VAL A 266 21.61 -13.36 6.26
N GLN A 267 21.26 -14.64 6.43
CA GLN A 267 20.28 -15.33 5.60
C GLN A 267 18.91 -14.69 5.75
N LEU A 268 18.44 -14.49 6.98
CA LEU A 268 17.16 -13.85 7.25
C LEU A 268 17.10 -12.41 6.74
N PHE A 269 18.13 -11.60 6.97
CA PHE A 269 18.27 -10.24 6.41
C PHE A 269 18.06 -10.24 4.90
N THR A 270 18.75 -11.13 4.20
CA THR A 270 18.67 -11.23 2.73
C THR A 270 17.28 -11.71 2.28
N ALA A 271 16.69 -12.69 2.97
CA ALA A 271 15.36 -13.20 2.69
C ALA A 271 14.27 -12.14 2.90
N LEU A 272 14.34 -11.37 3.99
CA LEU A 272 13.41 -10.26 4.26
C LEU A 272 13.56 -9.12 3.25
N GLY A 273 14.77 -8.84 2.80
CA GLY A 273 15.00 -7.92 1.68
C GLY A 273 14.29 -8.35 0.40
N ARG A 274 14.32 -9.66 0.10
CA ARG A 274 13.61 -10.26 -1.04
C ARG A 274 12.10 -10.36 -0.85
N LEU A 275 11.63 -10.45 0.40
CA LEU A 275 10.22 -10.42 0.74
C LEU A 275 9.62 -9.02 0.59
N ALA A 276 10.40 -7.97 0.84
CA ALA A 276 9.92 -6.58 0.91
C ALA A 276 9.06 -6.14 -0.29
N PRO A 277 9.37 -6.49 -1.56
CA PRO A 277 8.49 -6.17 -2.68
C PRO A 277 7.09 -6.80 -2.57
N TYR A 278 7.01 -8.06 -2.10
CA TYR A 278 5.74 -8.77 -2.00
C TYR A 278 4.85 -8.16 -0.91
N CYS A 279 5.42 -8.01 0.28
CA CYS A 279 4.67 -7.67 1.48
C CYS A 279 4.53 -6.17 1.73
N GLY A 280 5.27 -5.36 0.97
CA GLY A 280 5.37 -3.93 1.16
C GLY A 280 6.03 -3.56 2.50
N THR A 281 6.13 -2.26 2.73
CA THR A 281 6.81 -1.70 3.90
C THR A 281 5.85 -0.88 4.76
N GLY A 282 5.96 -1.04 6.08
CA GLY A 282 5.17 -0.28 7.04
C GLY A 282 3.73 -0.80 7.14
N HIS A 283 2.80 0.11 7.41
CA HIS A 283 1.37 -0.19 7.59
C HIS A 283 0.52 0.17 6.36
N LYS A 284 -0.74 -0.28 6.36
CA LYS A 284 -1.77 0.06 5.35
C LYS A 284 -1.44 -0.40 3.92
N THR A 285 -0.61 -1.45 3.79
CA THR A 285 -0.31 -2.11 2.50
C THR A 285 -1.54 -2.70 1.77
N PRO A 286 -2.65 -3.06 2.43
CA PRO A 286 -3.90 -3.38 1.73
C PRO A 286 -4.63 -2.18 1.10
N PHE A 287 -4.17 -0.95 1.31
CA PHE A 287 -4.81 0.28 0.83
C PHE A 287 -3.91 1.10 -0.12
N GLY A 288 -2.92 0.48 -0.75
CA GLY A 288 -2.04 1.17 -1.72
C GLY A 288 -0.80 1.82 -1.12
N LEU A 289 -0.61 1.77 0.21
CA LEU A 289 0.57 2.33 0.88
C LEU A 289 1.71 1.31 0.98
N GLY A 290 2.94 1.78 1.21
CA GLY A 290 4.08 0.89 1.44
C GLY A 290 4.57 0.07 0.24
N GLN A 291 4.09 0.34 -0.98
CA GLN A 291 4.58 -0.32 -2.19
C GLN A 291 6.11 -0.17 -2.31
N THR A 292 6.80 -1.31 -2.31
CA THR A 292 8.25 -1.40 -2.25
C THR A 292 8.76 -2.18 -3.46
N ARG A 293 9.93 -1.82 -3.98
CA ARG A 293 10.63 -2.53 -5.05
C ARG A 293 12.07 -2.80 -4.63
N LEU A 294 12.60 -3.92 -5.10
CA LEU A 294 14.04 -4.18 -5.05
C LEU A 294 14.75 -3.29 -6.06
N GLY A 295 15.95 -2.87 -5.68
CA GLY A 295 16.79 -2.01 -6.49
C GLY A 295 16.61 -0.53 -6.15
N TRP A 296 17.51 0.26 -6.73
CA TRP A 296 17.51 1.70 -6.60
C TRP A 296 16.76 2.31 -7.79
N THR A 297 15.78 3.15 -7.50
CA THR A 297 15.10 4.00 -8.47
C THR A 297 15.14 5.40 -7.92
N ASP A 298 15.69 6.33 -8.70
CA ASP A 298 15.76 7.72 -8.29
C ASP A 298 14.34 8.26 -8.09
N ALA A 299 14.09 8.85 -6.93
CA ALA A 299 12.88 9.60 -6.71
C ALA A 299 13.01 10.97 -7.38
N PRO A 300 11.91 11.60 -7.80
CA PRO A 300 11.94 12.99 -8.23
C PRO A 300 12.50 13.88 -7.10
N THR A 301 13.55 14.64 -7.39
CA THR A 301 14.16 15.56 -6.41
C THR A 301 13.26 16.76 -6.11
N THR A 302 12.34 17.11 -7.01
CA THR A 302 11.37 18.18 -6.81
C THR A 302 10.13 17.63 -6.14
N ALA A 303 9.75 18.25 -5.02
CA ALA A 303 8.47 17.97 -4.39
C ALA A 303 7.35 18.31 -5.39
N PRO A 304 6.51 17.34 -5.80
CA PRO A 304 5.37 17.65 -6.64
C PRO A 304 4.41 18.60 -5.90
N PRO A 305 3.60 19.39 -6.62
CA PRO A 305 2.53 20.13 -6.00
C PRO A 305 1.64 19.19 -5.17
N PRO A 306 1.03 19.67 -4.07
CA PRO A 306 0.25 18.81 -3.20
C PRO A 306 -0.92 18.21 -3.98
N SER A 307 -0.97 16.88 -4.02
CA SER A 307 -2.10 16.14 -4.61
C SER A 307 -3.38 16.39 -3.83
N ALA A 308 -4.53 16.11 -4.43
CA ALA A 308 -5.82 16.18 -3.77
C ALA A 308 -5.88 15.23 -2.56
N GLU A 309 -5.16 14.11 -2.62
CA GLU A 309 -4.94 13.23 -1.46
C GLU A 309 -4.20 13.96 -0.33
N ALA A 310 -3.11 14.65 -0.65
CA ALA A 310 -2.32 15.40 0.32
C ALA A 310 -3.11 16.57 0.92
N LEU A 311 -3.83 17.32 0.09
CA LEU A 311 -4.69 18.44 0.54
C LEU A 311 -5.81 17.94 1.45
N LEU A 312 -6.48 16.85 1.08
CA LEU A 312 -7.49 16.24 1.94
C LEU A 312 -6.88 15.76 3.25
N ALA A 313 -5.71 15.12 3.21
CA ALA A 313 -5.02 14.63 4.38
C ALA A 313 -4.61 15.76 5.34
N GLN A 314 -4.13 16.88 4.81
CA GLN A 314 -3.85 18.09 5.58
C GLN A 314 -5.13 18.65 6.21
N ARG A 315 -6.24 18.68 5.46
CA ARG A 315 -7.53 19.14 5.98
C ARG A 315 -8.05 18.25 7.11
N ILE A 316 -7.93 16.93 6.97
CA ILE A 316 -8.31 15.96 8.02
C ILE A 316 -7.48 16.18 9.28
N GLU A 317 -6.17 16.39 9.16
CA GLU A 317 -5.29 16.63 10.31
C GLU A 317 -5.64 17.93 11.03
N ALA A 318 -5.82 19.03 10.29
CA ALA A 318 -6.17 20.33 10.86
C ALA A 318 -7.49 20.26 11.65
N LEU A 319 -8.53 19.64 11.06
CA LEU A 319 -9.81 19.41 11.74
C LEU A 319 -9.67 18.49 12.95
N THR A 320 -8.83 17.45 12.86
CA THR A 320 -8.58 16.53 13.98
C THR A 320 -7.93 17.26 15.15
N ALA A 321 -6.92 18.10 14.89
CA ALA A 321 -6.25 18.90 15.92
C ALA A 321 -7.24 19.86 16.61
N GLN A 322 -8.09 20.53 15.83
CA GLN A 322 -9.14 21.41 16.35
C GLN A 322 -10.14 20.66 17.24
N PHE A 323 -10.70 19.54 16.76
CA PHE A 323 -11.65 18.75 17.54
C PHE A 323 -11.03 18.10 18.78
N LYS A 324 -9.75 17.71 18.73
CA LYS A 324 -9.00 17.26 19.92
C LYS A 324 -8.84 18.40 20.93
N GLY A 325 -8.50 19.60 20.48
CA GLY A 325 -8.35 20.79 21.31
C GLY A 325 -9.62 21.12 22.12
N GLN A 326 -10.78 21.09 21.46
CA GLN A 326 -12.09 21.33 22.09
C GLN A 326 -12.50 20.23 23.10
N ARG A 327 -11.94 19.02 22.97
CA ARG A 327 -12.28 17.84 23.79
C ARG A 327 -11.27 17.53 24.89
N LYS A 328 -10.33 18.43 25.17
CA LYS A 328 -9.25 18.26 26.18
C LYS A 328 -9.73 17.83 27.58
N ARG A 329 -11.02 17.97 27.93
CA ARG A 329 -11.59 17.52 29.21
C ARG A 329 -11.95 16.02 29.28
N MET A 330 -11.93 15.25 28.18
CA MET A 330 -12.35 13.83 28.15
C MET A 330 -11.25 12.86 27.70
N GLY A 331 -9.99 13.10 28.11
CA GLY A 331 -8.80 12.37 27.62
C GLY A 331 -8.97 10.85 27.45
N GLY A 332 -8.57 10.33 26.28
CA GLY A 332 -8.54 8.89 25.97
C GLY A 332 -8.54 8.58 24.47
N ASP A 333 -8.17 7.34 24.10
CA ASP A 333 -8.13 6.86 22.70
C ASP A 333 -9.50 7.00 21.99
N ARG A 334 -10.62 6.85 22.72
CA ARG A 334 -11.97 7.06 22.19
C ARG A 334 -12.22 8.50 21.74
N ALA A 335 -11.73 9.49 22.48
CA ALA A 335 -11.92 10.90 22.13
C ALA A 335 -11.14 11.27 20.87
N THR A 336 -9.91 10.74 20.73
CA THR A 336 -9.07 10.84 19.53
C THR A 336 -9.74 10.20 18.33
N HIS A 337 -10.22 8.97 18.47
CA HIS A 337 -10.87 8.24 17.38
C HIS A 337 -12.15 8.93 16.89
N ALA A 338 -12.95 9.46 17.82
CA ALA A 338 -14.15 10.22 17.48
C ALA A 338 -13.80 11.56 16.79
N ALA A 339 -12.69 12.22 17.18
CA ALA A 339 -12.24 13.46 16.55
C ALA A 339 -11.77 13.21 15.10
N GLU A 340 -10.97 12.16 14.89
CA GLU A 340 -10.52 11.73 13.57
C GLU A 340 -11.69 11.34 12.66
N THR A 341 -12.70 10.66 13.22
CA THR A 341 -13.90 10.29 12.46
C THR A 341 -14.69 11.52 12.04
N TRP A 342 -14.91 12.49 12.93
CA TRP A 342 -15.58 13.76 12.61
C TRP A 342 -14.80 14.55 11.56
N ALA A 343 -13.49 14.66 11.73
CA ALA A 343 -12.60 15.34 10.79
C ALA A 343 -12.64 14.70 9.40
N THR A 344 -12.56 13.36 9.33
CA THR A 344 -12.64 12.60 8.08
C THR A 344 -13.96 12.85 7.36
N ILE A 345 -15.10 12.72 8.08
CA ILE A 345 -16.43 12.93 7.50
C ILE A 345 -16.57 14.37 6.98
N LEU A 346 -16.14 15.37 7.76
CA LEU A 346 -16.30 16.75 7.39
C LEU A 346 -15.41 17.15 6.22
N ALA A 347 -14.12 16.79 6.24
CA ALA A 347 -13.19 17.09 5.16
C ALA A 347 -13.65 16.48 3.82
N ARG A 348 -14.10 15.23 3.83
CA ARG A 348 -14.64 14.55 2.64
C ARG A 348 -15.94 15.20 2.14
N ARG A 349 -16.77 15.70 3.06
CA ARG A 349 -17.99 16.42 2.69
C ARG A 349 -17.69 17.78 2.07
N GLU A 350 -16.65 18.47 2.54
CA GLU A 350 -16.17 19.73 1.95
C GLU A 350 -15.63 19.54 0.53
N THR A 351 -15.04 18.38 0.22
CA THR A 351 -14.64 18.00 -1.15
C THR A 351 -15.79 17.54 -2.05
N GLY A 352 -17.04 17.67 -1.60
CA GLY A 352 -18.24 17.37 -2.39
C GLY A 352 -18.77 15.93 -2.30
N GLU A 353 -18.18 15.07 -1.48
CA GLU A 353 -18.66 13.69 -1.36
C GLU A 353 -20.03 13.60 -0.68
N SER A 354 -20.87 12.67 -1.14
CA SER A 354 -22.19 12.43 -0.54
C SER A 354 -22.06 11.77 0.83
N LEU A 355 -22.96 12.08 1.76
CA LEU A 355 -22.98 11.42 3.08
C LEU A 355 -23.25 9.91 2.95
N GLN A 356 -23.98 9.49 1.92
CA GLN A 356 -24.22 8.07 1.65
C GLN A 356 -22.91 7.37 1.29
N THR A 357 -22.12 7.98 0.39
CA THR A 357 -20.82 7.46 -0.02
C THR A 357 -19.86 7.38 1.16
N ILE A 358 -19.80 8.43 1.99
CA ILE A 358 -18.96 8.44 3.19
C ILE A 358 -19.40 7.35 4.18
N ALA A 359 -20.71 7.15 4.37
CA ALA A 359 -21.26 6.12 5.24
C ALA A 359 -20.90 4.70 4.79
N THR A 360 -21.02 4.42 3.49
CA THR A 360 -20.60 3.15 2.91
C THR A 360 -19.10 2.91 3.11
N ASP A 361 -18.25 3.87 2.77
CA ASP A 361 -16.79 3.70 2.85
C ASP A 361 -16.29 3.55 4.30
N LEU A 362 -17.00 4.16 5.26
CA LEU A 362 -16.69 4.06 6.69
C LEU A 362 -17.32 2.86 7.38
N GLU A 363 -18.18 2.10 6.70
CA GLU A 363 -19.01 1.03 7.29
C GLU A 363 -19.81 1.52 8.50
N MET A 364 -20.43 2.68 8.34
CA MET A 364 -21.23 3.33 9.39
C MET A 364 -22.66 3.57 8.91
N PRO A 365 -23.67 3.51 9.80
CA PRO A 365 -25.03 3.88 9.45
C PRO A 365 -25.11 5.33 8.94
N TYR A 366 -25.91 5.55 7.89
CA TYR A 366 -26.08 6.87 7.28
C TYR A 366 -26.48 7.94 8.31
N GLU A 367 -27.43 7.64 9.19
CA GLU A 367 -27.89 8.58 10.22
C GLU A 367 -26.77 8.94 11.23
N THR A 368 -25.86 8.00 11.52
CA THR A 368 -24.68 8.27 12.35
C THR A 368 -23.74 9.25 11.65
N VAL A 369 -23.44 9.02 10.36
CA VAL A 369 -22.55 9.91 9.58
C VAL A 369 -23.16 11.29 9.41
N LYS A 370 -24.46 11.38 9.14
CA LYS A 370 -25.21 12.64 9.08
C LYS A 370 -25.17 13.40 10.40
N THR A 371 -25.34 12.69 11.53
CA THR A 371 -25.23 13.26 12.87
C THR A 371 -23.82 13.78 13.13
N TYR A 372 -22.79 12.99 12.81
CA TYR A 372 -21.40 13.39 13.01
C TYR A 372 -21.00 14.56 12.13
N ALA A 373 -21.46 14.63 10.87
CA ALA A 373 -21.25 15.78 10.01
C ALA A 373 -21.90 17.06 10.59
N LYS A 374 -23.11 16.95 11.15
CA LYS A 374 -23.81 18.06 11.82
C LYS A 374 -23.04 18.53 13.05
N LEU A 375 -22.61 17.60 13.90
CA LEU A 375 -21.86 17.90 15.11
C LEU A 375 -20.49 18.52 14.80
N ALA A 376 -19.76 17.99 13.82
CA ALA A 376 -18.48 18.52 13.38
C ALA A 376 -18.60 19.96 12.85
N ARG A 377 -19.62 20.27 12.05
CA ARG A 377 -19.89 21.66 11.60
C ARG A 377 -20.23 22.60 12.74
N ARG A 378 -21.01 22.13 13.74
CA ARG A 378 -21.33 22.95 14.91
C ARG A 378 -20.09 23.25 15.74
N ALA A 379 -19.23 22.24 15.93
CA ALA A 379 -17.96 22.38 16.61
C ALA A 379 -17.02 23.40 15.93
N LEU A 380 -17.00 23.44 14.59
CA LEU A 380 -16.23 24.46 13.85
C LEU A 380 -16.75 25.90 14.01
N LYS A 381 -18.05 26.08 14.26
CA LYS A 381 -18.66 27.41 14.45
C LYS A 381 -18.56 27.92 15.89
N SER A 382 -18.07 27.10 16.81
CA SER A 382 -18.01 27.42 18.24
C SER A 382 -16.63 27.94 18.68
N ASP A 383 -15.68 28.01 17.74
CA ASP A 383 -14.44 28.79 17.80
C ASP A 383 -14.65 30.10 17.02
#